data_AF-A0A7Y9I4S7-F1
#
_entry.id   AF-A0A7Y9I4S7-F1
#
_cell.length_a   1.000
_cell.length_b   1.000
_cell.length_c   1.000
_cell.angle_alpha   90.00
_cell.angle_beta   90.00
_cell.angle_gamma   90.00
#
_symmetry.space_group_name_H-M   'P 1'
#
loop_
_entity.id
_entity.type
_entity.pdbx_description
1 polymer ?
#
loop_
_entity_poly.entity_id
_entity_poly.type
_entity_poly.pdbx_seq_one_letter_code
_entity_poly.pdbx_strand_id
1 'polypeptide(L)'
;MKYDGEIDTWRVKLKNGSSVLLLADMHGETSTHHLFSILVDATKEEQERLHLEGTTPTNPERVLVSVAAFALDDVEDIQSGESWKEVPAE
;
A
#
# COMPACT_ATOMS: atom_id res chain seq x y z
N MET A 1 -1.41 -6.15 -14.41
CA MET A 1 -1.31 -5.07 -13.40
C MET A 1 -0.23 -4.09 -13.83
N LYS A 2 -0.58 -2.83 -14.03
CA LYS A 2 0.37 -1.73 -14.27
C LYS A 2 0.27 -0.74 -13.11
N TYR A 3 1.43 -0.25 -12.68
CA TYR A 3 1.57 0.79 -11.68
C TYR A 3 2.03 2.07 -12.37
N ASP A 4 1.40 3.20 -12.07
CA ASP A 4 1.57 4.45 -12.83
C ASP A 4 1.57 5.64 -11.84
N GLY A 5 2.60 5.70 -10.99
CA GLY A 5 2.74 6.69 -9.90
C GLY A 5 4.16 6.81 -9.33
N GLU A 6 4.40 7.84 -8.52
CA GLU A 6 5.55 7.88 -7.59
C GLU A 6 5.14 7.09 -6.34
N ILE A 7 5.85 5.99 -6.01
CA ILE A 7 5.51 5.15 -4.86
C ILE A 7 6.34 5.58 -3.65
N ASP A 8 5.71 5.81 -2.50
CA ASP A 8 6.45 6.20 -1.31
C ASP A 8 6.98 4.99 -0.56
N THR A 9 8.16 5.17 0.05
CA THR A 9 8.72 4.18 0.96
C THR A 9 8.17 4.43 2.36
N TRP A 10 7.71 3.38 3.03
CA TRP A 10 7.21 3.45 4.40
C TRP A 10 8.01 2.51 5.30
N ARG A 11 8.46 3.03 6.45
CA ARG A 11 9.05 2.23 7.52
C ARG A 11 8.06 2.12 8.67
N VAL A 12 7.66 0.90 8.98
CA VAL A 12 6.77 0.58 10.11
C VAL A 12 7.59 -0.09 11.19
N LYS A 13 7.69 0.55 12.35
CA LYS A 13 8.32 -0.01 13.54
C LYS A 13 7.26 -0.71 14.39
N LEU A 14 7.49 -1.97 14.73
CA LEU A 14 6.61 -2.76 15.57
C LEU A 14 7.08 -2.74 17.02
N LYS A 15 6.16 -2.85 17.97
CA LYS A 15 6.46 -2.86 19.42
C LYS A 15 7.35 -4.01 19.87
N ASN A 16 7.43 -5.08 19.06
CA ASN A 16 8.36 -6.18 19.29
C ASN A 16 9.82 -5.84 18.91
N GLY A 17 10.09 -4.61 18.45
CA GLY A 17 11.40 -4.12 18.04
C GLY A 17 11.74 -4.36 16.56
N SER A 18 10.88 -5.06 15.81
CA SER A 18 11.08 -5.29 14.37
C SER A 18 10.75 -4.05 13.55
N SER A 19 11.30 -3.95 12.35
CA SER A 19 10.95 -2.89 11.39
C SER A 19 10.67 -3.50 10.02
N VAL A 20 9.59 -3.06 9.39
CA VAL A 20 9.18 -3.48 8.05
C VAL A 20 9.30 -2.29 7.12
N LEU A 21 9.95 -2.48 5.97
CA LEU A 21 9.99 -1.51 4.90
C LEU A 21 9.02 -1.96 3.81
N LEU A 22 8.15 -1.08 3.36
CA LEU A 22 7.16 -1.36 2.32
C LEU A 22 7.00 -0.17 1.37
N LEU A 23 6.51 -0.44 0.16
CA LEU A 23 6.20 0.58 -0.84
C LEU A 23 4.68 0.73 -0.91
N ALA A 24 4.16 1.95 -0.77
CA ALA A 24 2.74 2.23 -0.87
C ALA A 24 2.48 3.68 -1.30
N ASP A 25 1.38 3.91 -2.01
CA ASP A 25 0.94 5.26 -2.39
C ASP A 25 0.29 5.99 -1.22
N MET A 26 -0.35 5.23 -0.33
CA MET A 26 -1.20 5.77 0.71
C MET A 26 -1.06 4.98 1.99
N HIS A 27 -1.09 5.71 3.11
CA HIS A 27 -1.30 5.20 4.45
C HIS A 27 -2.65 5.70 4.96
N GLY A 28 -3.40 4.82 5.62
CA GLY A 28 -4.65 5.15 6.29
C GLY A 28 -4.85 4.29 7.53
N GLU A 29 -5.90 4.60 8.28
CA GLU A 29 -6.26 3.88 9.51
C GLU A 29 -7.72 3.45 9.47
N THR A 30 -7.95 2.23 9.92
CA THR A 30 -9.28 1.70 10.26
C THR A 30 -9.45 1.70 11.77
N SER A 31 -10.57 1.18 12.27
CA SER A 31 -10.78 1.01 13.72
C SER A 31 -9.80 0.03 14.38
N THR A 32 -9.09 -0.81 13.61
CA THR A 32 -8.24 -1.89 14.16
C THR A 32 -6.87 -2.02 13.51
N HIS A 33 -6.63 -1.41 12.35
CA HIS A 33 -5.37 -1.55 11.62
C HIS A 33 -4.90 -0.24 10.98
N HIS A 34 -3.58 -0.07 10.90
CA HIS A 34 -2.95 0.76 9.87
C HIS A 34 -2.96 -0.01 8.54
N LEU A 35 -3.42 0.65 7.48
CA LEU A 35 -3.46 0.11 6.13
C LEU A 35 -2.50 0.88 5.23
N PHE A 36 -1.79 0.13 4.40
CA PHE A 36 -0.94 0.67 3.35
C PHE A 36 -1.46 0.15 2.02
N SER A 37 -1.66 1.06 1.06
CA SER A 37 -2.33 0.73 -0.19
C SER A 37 -1.66 1.36 -1.40
N ILE A 38 -1.82 0.69 -2.54
CA ILE A 38 -1.41 1.19 -3.85
C ILE A 38 -2.62 1.28 -4.78
N LEU A 39 -2.61 2.28 -5.64
CA LEU A 39 -3.59 2.48 -6.68
C LEU A 39 -3.07 1.89 -7.99
N VAL A 40 -3.77 0.89 -8.51
CA VAL A 40 -3.30 0.09 -9.65
C VAL A 40 -4.39 -0.07 -10.68
N ASP A 41 -3.98 -0.25 -11.93
CA ASP A 41 -4.89 -0.70 -12.98
C ASP A 41 -4.84 -2.25 -13.04
N ALA A 42 -5.96 -2.87 -12.69
CA ALA A 42 -6.16 -4.31 -12.63
C ALA A 42 -7.45 -4.73 -13.36
N THR A 43 -7.33 -5.73 -14.22
CA THR A 43 -8.48 -6.37 -14.88
C THR A 43 -9.40 -7.03 -13.87
N LYS A 44 -10.66 -7.30 -14.24
CA LYS A 44 -11.62 -7.97 -13.33
C LYS A 44 -11.12 -9.32 -12.81
N GLU A 45 -10.44 -10.10 -13.64
CA GLU A 45 -9.90 -11.41 -13.25
C GLU A 45 -8.70 -11.26 -12.29
N GLU A 46 -7.88 -10.21 -12.47
CA GLU A 46 -6.83 -9.88 -11.50
C GLU A 46 -7.43 -9.41 -10.17
N GLN A 47 -8.48 -8.59 -10.21
CA GLN A 47 -9.17 -8.06 -9.03
C GLN A 47 -9.72 -9.16 -8.11
N GLU A 48 -10.20 -10.28 -8.65
CA GLU A 48 -10.67 -11.44 -7.87
C GLU A 48 -9.58 -12.06 -6.98
N ARG A 49 -8.31 -11.77 -7.26
CA ARG A 49 -7.14 -12.29 -6.54
C ARG A 49 -6.52 -11.28 -5.59
N LEU A 50 -7.10 -10.08 -5.46
CA LEU A 50 -6.56 -8.96 -4.70
C LEU A 50 -7.44 -8.64 -3.47
N HIS A 51 -6.82 -8.09 -2.44
CA HIS A 51 -7.55 -7.46 -1.33
C HIS A 51 -7.88 -6.02 -1.71
N LEU A 52 -9.07 -5.82 -2.26
CA LEU A 52 -9.55 -4.50 -2.69
C LEU A 52 -10.08 -3.72 -1.50
N GLU A 53 -9.53 -2.52 -1.31
CA GLU A 53 -10.02 -1.54 -0.34
C GLU A 53 -11.06 -0.59 -0.97
N GLY A 54 -10.96 -0.39 -2.29
CA GLY A 54 -11.86 0.50 -3.00
C GLY A 54 -11.74 0.38 -4.52
N THR A 55 -12.79 0.84 -5.19
CA THR A 55 -12.83 0.96 -6.66
C THR A 55 -13.05 2.42 -7.03
N THR A 56 -12.45 2.86 -8.12
CA THR A 56 -12.68 4.22 -8.62
C THR A 56 -14.00 4.24 -9.40
N PRO A 57 -15.01 5.05 -9.01
CA PRO A 57 -16.33 5.02 -9.67
C PRO A 57 -16.27 5.35 -11.17
N THR A 58 -15.32 6.19 -11.58
CA THR A 58 -15.13 6.62 -12.97
C THR A 58 -14.24 5.68 -13.79
N ASN A 59 -13.51 4.77 -13.14
CA ASN A 59 -12.67 3.77 -13.79
C ASN A 59 -12.65 2.49 -12.93
N PRO A 60 -13.53 1.51 -13.19
CA PRO A 60 -13.63 0.29 -12.39
C PRO A 60 -12.39 -0.61 -12.45
N GLU A 61 -11.50 -0.42 -13.42
CA GLU A 61 -10.22 -1.15 -13.50
C GLU A 61 -9.15 -0.52 -12.60
N ARG A 62 -9.34 0.74 -12.19
CA ARG A 62 -8.45 1.44 -11.26
C ARG A 62 -8.91 1.23 -9.83
N VAL A 63 -8.16 0.41 -9.11
CA VAL A 63 -8.54 -0.09 -7.78
C VAL A 63 -7.47 0.20 -6.74
N LEU A 64 -7.92 0.46 -5.51
CA LEU A 64 -7.06 0.61 -4.35
C LEU A 64 -6.88 -0.77 -3.71
N VAL A 65 -5.64 -1.21 -3.60
CA VAL A 65 -5.28 -2.55 -3.11
C VAL A 65 -4.45 -2.42 -1.85
N SER A 66 -4.80 -3.17 -0.82
CA SER A 66 -4.01 -3.25 0.41
C SER A 66 -2.76 -4.11 0.17
N VAL A 67 -1.59 -3.54 0.43
CA VAL A 67 -0.29 -4.25 0.36
C VAL A 67 0.18 -4.72 1.73
N ALA A 68 -0.25 -4.03 2.79
CA ALA A 68 0.04 -4.41 4.16
C ALA A 68 -1.02 -3.86 5.12
N ALA A 69 -1.32 -4.65 6.15
CA ALA A 69 -2.15 -4.27 7.28
C ALA A 69 -1.44 -4.64 8.58
N PHE A 70 -1.35 -3.69 9.52
CA PHE A 70 -0.77 -3.91 10.84
C PHE A 70 -1.79 -3.53 11.90
N ALA A 71 -2.00 -4.39 12.90
CA ALA A 71 -2.88 -4.05 14.01
C ALA A 71 -2.37 -2.80 14.72
N LEU A 72 -3.27 -1.88 15.09
CA LEU A 72 -2.91 -0.61 15.75
C LEU A 72 -2.06 -0.87 17.01
N ASP A 73 -2.40 -1.93 17.76
CA ASP A 73 -1.71 -2.28 19.00
C ASP A 73 -0.31 -2.85 18.80
N ASP A 74 0.05 -3.28 17.59
CA ASP A 74 1.36 -3.85 17.28
C ASP A 74 2.35 -2.80 16.75
N VAL A 75 1.86 -1.65 16.30
CA VAL A 75 2.70 -0.58 15.72
C VAL A 75 3.19 0.37 16.82
N GLU A 76 4.49 0.67 16.75
CA GLU A 76 5.15 1.64 17.62
C GLU A 76 5.30 3.00 16.93
N ASP A 77 5.70 3.00 15.64
CA ASP A 77 5.94 4.21 14.87
C ASP A 77 5.80 3.95 13.36
N ILE A 78 5.42 4.97 12.59
CA ILE A 78 5.31 4.93 11.13
C ILE A 78 6.01 6.16 10.55
N GLN A 79 6.92 5.91 9.61
CA GLN A 79 7.69 6.97 8.95
C GLN A 79 7.55 6.84 7.43
N SER A 80 7.09 7.91 6.78
CA SER A 80 7.19 8.08 5.32
C SER A 80 8.62 8.50 4.95
N GLY A 81 9.18 7.85 3.95
CA GLY A 81 10.49 8.13 3.37
C GLY A 81 10.37 8.82 2.01
N GLU A 82 11.49 8.88 1.27
CA GLU A 82 11.50 9.41 -0.09
C GLU A 82 10.70 8.53 -1.04
N SER A 83 10.10 9.16 -2.05
CA SER A 83 9.43 8.47 -3.14
C SER A 83 10.46 7.63 -3.90
N TRP A 84 10.18 6.33 -4.01
CA TRP A 84 10.99 5.40 -4.78
C TRP A 84 10.75 5.67 -6.26
N LYS A 85 11.79 6.18 -6.92
CA LYS A 85 11.83 6.28 -8.38
C LYS A 85 12.41 4.98 -8.90
N GLU A 86 11.67 4.26 -9.74
CA GLU A 86 12.22 3.14 -10.48
C GLU A 86 13.55 3.57 -11.11
N VAL A 87 14.62 2.88 -10.75
CA VAL A 87 15.85 2.96 -11.54
C VAL A 87 15.55 2.21 -12.83
N PRO A 88 15.71 2.82 -14.02
CA PRO A 88 15.50 2.10 -15.27
C PRO A 88 16.36 0.85 -15.26
N ALA A 89 15.76 -0.32 -15.53
CA ALA A 89 16.53 -1.51 -15.82
C ALA A 89 17.39 -1.22 -17.06
N GLU A 90 18.72 -1.29 -16.92
CA GLU A 90 19.67 -1.19 -18.04
C GLU A 90 19.52 -2.34 -19.04
#